data_AF-A0A2S9GNV3-F1
#
_entry.id   AF-A0A2S9GNV3-F1
#
_cell.length_a   1.000
_cell.length_b   1.000
_cell.length_c   1.000
_cell.angle_alpha   90.00
_cell.angle_beta   90.00
_cell.angle_gamma   90.00
#
_symmetry.space_group_name_H-M   'P 1'
#
loop_
_entity.id
_entity.type
_entity.pdbx_description
1 polymer ?
#
loop_
_entity_poly.entity_id
_entity_poly.type
_entity_poly.pdbx_seq_one_letter_code
_entity_poly.pdbx_strand_id
1 'polypeptide(L)' 'TGDLGYLTEEGNVVVCGRVKDVIIMAGRNIYPTDIERAAGRVEGVRPGCAVAVRLDAGHSRETFAVAVESNNWQDPA' A
#
# COMPACT_ATOMS: atom_id res chain seq x y z
N THR A 1 -10.79 4.61 -15.13
CA THR A 1 -10.30 5.01 -13.81
C THR A 1 -9.79 3.79 -13.06
N GLY A 2 -10.63 2.79 -12.73
CA GLY A 2 -10.17 1.54 -12.11
C GLY A 2 -9.76 1.68 -10.65
N ASP A 3 -9.94 2.86 -10.08
CA ASP A 3 -9.88 3.13 -8.65
C ASP A 3 -11.23 2.73 -8.03
N LEU A 4 -11.18 2.11 -6.86
CA LEU A 4 -12.32 1.77 -6.02
C LEU A 4 -12.52 2.90 -5.02
N GLY A 5 -13.77 3.29 -4.79
CA GLY A 5 -14.10 4.28 -3.78
C GLY A 5 -15.58 4.28 -3.44
N TYR A 6 -15.93 5.00 -2.39
CA TYR A 6 -17.32 5.23 -2.00
C TYR A 6 -17.59 6.71 -1.74
N LEU A 7 -18.86 7.08 -1.79
CA LEU A 7 -19.35 8.41 -1.44
C LEU A 7 -19.81 8.40 0.01
N THR A 8 -19.37 9.40 0.77
CA THR A 8 -19.92 9.71 2.09
C THR A 8 -21.30 10.37 1.96
N GLU A 9 -22.07 10.42 3.05
CA GLU A 9 -23.36 11.12 3.09
C GLU A 9 -23.24 12.61 2.76
N GLU A 10 -22.07 13.20 3.01
CA GLU A 10 -21.73 14.59 2.73
C GLU A 10 -21.30 14.84 1.26
N GLY A 11 -21.24 13.78 0.44
CA GLY A 11 -20.82 13.86 -0.97
C GLY A 11 -19.30 13.80 -1.19
N ASN A 12 -18.50 13.60 -0.14
CA ASN A 12 -17.04 13.41 -0.27
C ASN A 12 -16.71 12.03 -0.85
N VAL A 13 -15.72 11.96 -1.75
CA VAL A 13 -15.21 10.70 -2.31
C VAL A 13 -14.06 10.17 -1.45
N VAL A 14 -14.16 8.90 -1.05
CA VAL A 14 -13.09 8.19 -0.35
C VAL A 14 -12.50 7.12 -1.28
N VAL A 15 -11.19 7.19 -1.51
CA VAL A 15 -10.46 6.22 -2.33
C VAL A 15 -10.08 5.00 -1.49
N CYS A 16 -10.43 3.81 -1.97
CA CYS A 16 -10.21 2.52 -1.33
C CYS A 16 -9.09 1.69 -1.99
N GLY A 17 -8.44 2.22 -3.02
CA GLY A 17 -7.39 1.55 -3.78
C GLY A 17 -7.81 1.32 -5.23
N ARG A 18 -7.25 0.29 -5.89
CA ARG A 18 -7.57 -0.03 -7.28
C ARG A 18 -8.20 -1.39 -7.42
N VAL A 19 -9.19 -1.48 -8.31
CA VAL A 19 -10.03 -2.68 -8.52
C VAL A 19 -9.25 -3.88 -9.09
N LYS A 20 -8.05 -3.67 -9.64
CA LYS A 20 -7.21 -4.73 -10.23
C LYS A 20 -5.86 -4.90 -9.54
N ASP A 21 -5.61 -4.17 -8.45
CA ASP A 21 -4.32 -4.22 -7.78
C ASP A 21 -4.31 -5.39 -6.78
N VAL A 22 -3.72 -6.49 -7.22
CA VAL A 22 -3.52 -7.69 -6.40
C VAL A 22 -2.06 -8.14 -6.57
N ILE A 23 -1.39 -8.36 -5.44
CA ILE A 23 -0.11 -9.04 -5.38
C ILE A 23 -0.39 -10.53 -5.14
N ILE A 24 0.09 -11.39 -6.04
CA ILE A 24 -0.05 -12.84 -5.91
C ILE A 24 1.24 -13.38 -5.29
N MET A 25 1.11 -14.09 -4.17
CA MET A 25 2.23 -14.68 -3.44
C MET A 25 1.87 -16.09 -2.99
N ALA A 26 2.58 -17.10 -3.50
CA ALA A 26 2.35 -18.51 -3.21
C ALA A 26 0.87 -18.91 -3.36
N GLY A 27 0.23 -18.45 -4.45
CA GLY A 27 -1.17 -18.72 -4.76
C GLY A 27 -2.19 -17.95 -3.90
N ARG A 28 -1.75 -16.96 -3.11
CA ARG A 28 -2.63 -16.11 -2.30
C ARG A 28 -2.74 -14.71 -2.86
N ASN A 29 -3.95 -14.18 -2.86
CA ASN A 29 -4.23 -12.78 -3.19
C ASN A 29 -3.89 -11.91 -1.98
N ILE A 30 -2.97 -10.97 -2.15
CA ILE A 30 -2.61 -9.96 -1.17
C ILE A 30 -2.94 -8.59 -1.77
N TYR A 31 -3.74 -7.81 -1.05
CA TYR A 31 -4.15 -6.48 -1.50
C TYR A 31 -3.12 -5.43 -1.05
N PRO A 32 -2.51 -4.66 -1.97
CA PRO A 32 -1.55 -3.61 -1.63
C PRO A 32 -2.05 -2.65 -0.54
N THR A 33 -3.32 -2.25 -0.62
CA THR A 33 -3.95 -1.36 0.35
C THR A 33 -3.86 -1.87 1.79
N ASP A 34 -3.92 -3.19 2.02
CA ASP A 34 -3.82 -3.75 3.37
C ASP A 34 -2.39 -3.63 3.91
N ILE A 35 -1.40 -3.86 3.04
CA ILE A 35 0.02 -3.69 3.37
C ILE A 35 0.33 -2.21 3.67
N GLU A 36 -0.15 -1.30 2.83
CA GLU A 36 0.04 0.15 2.97
C GLU A 36 -0.60 0.68 4.26
N ARG A 37 -1.82 0.24 4.56
CA ARG A 37 -2.51 0.57 5.82
C ARG A 37 -1.78 0.01 7.04
N ALA A 38 -1.20 -1.18 6.94
CA ALA A 38 -0.39 -1.75 8.01
C ALA A 38 0.91 -0.95 8.23
N ALA A 39 1.60 -0.59 7.14
CA ALA A 39 2.81 0.22 7.17
C ALA A 39 2.55 1.62 7.77
N GLY A 40 1.41 2.24 7.44
CA GLY A 40 1.01 3.54 7.99
C GLY A 40 0.72 3.56 9.50
N ARG A 41 0.71 2.40 10.18
CA ARG A 41 0.60 2.32 11.65
C ARG A 41 1.94 2.36 12.36
N VAL A 42 3.04 2.27 11.62
CA VAL A 42 4.40 2.31 12.17
C VAL A 42 4.74 3.76 12.52
N GLU A 43 5.30 3.97 13.71
CA GLU A 43 5.76 5.29 14.15
C GLU A 43 6.81 5.85 13.16
N GLY A 44 6.73 7.16 12.89
CA GLY A 44 7.60 7.84 11.93
C GLY A 44 7.13 7.76 10.48
N VAL A 45 6.30 6.79 10.10
CA VAL A 45 5.71 6.73 8.74
C VAL A 45 4.65 7.82 8.59
N ARG A 46 4.70 8.56 7.48
CA ARG A 46 3.68 9.56 7.15
C ARG A 46 2.40 8.87 6.67
N PRO A 47 1.24 9.08 7.36
CA PRO A 47 -0.01 8.45 6.96
C PRO A 47 -0.41 8.79 5.52
N GLY A 48 -0.84 7.77 4.78
CA GLY A 48 -1.21 7.91 3.36
C GLY A 48 -0.03 7.95 2.39
N CYS A 49 1.21 7.84 2.87
CA CYS A 49 2.42 7.89 2.05
C CYS A 49 3.21 6.59 2.15
N ALA A 50 2.51 5.48 1.96
CA ALA A 50 3.07 4.14 1.83
C ALA A 50 2.57 3.54 0.51
N VAL A 51 3.44 2.80 -0.19
CA VAL A 51 3.09 2.06 -1.40
C VAL A 51 3.68 0.65 -1.36
N ALA A 52 2.84 -0.37 -1.60
CA ALA A 52 3.27 -1.74 -1.70
C ALA A 52 3.42 -2.15 -3.18
N VAL A 53 4.60 -2.65 -3.54
CA VAL A 53 4.94 -3.01 -4.92
C VAL A 53 5.41 -4.46 -5.00
N ARG A 54 4.85 -5.21 -5.96
CA ARG A 54 5.39 -6.53 -6.31
C ARG A 54 6.77 -6.35 -6.91
N LEU A 55 7.75 -7.09 -6.41
CA LEU A 55 9.06 -7.17 -7.03
C LEU A 55 9.08 -8.34 -8.00
N ASP A 56 9.64 -8.12 -9.19
CA ASP A 56 9.93 -9.23 -10.10
C ASP A 56 11.09 -10.05 -9.51
N ALA A 57 10.81 -11.30 -9.18
CA ALA A 57 11.77 -12.20 -8.56
C ALA A 57 12.56 -13.02 -9.61
N GLY A 58 12.20 -12.97 -10.90
CA GLY A 58 12.78 -13.86 -11.90
C GLY A 58 12.63 -15.34 -11.51
N HIS A 59 13.75 -16.04 -11.29
CA HIS A 59 13.77 -17.42 -10.79
C HIS A 59 13.80 -17.55 -9.26
N SER A 60 13.83 -16.43 -8.54
CA SER A 60 13.83 -16.40 -7.08
C SER A 60 12.40 -16.51 -6.53
N ARG A 61 12.30 -16.61 -5.21
CA ARG A 61 11.04 -16.63 -4.48
C ARG A 61 10.30 -15.30 -4.66
N GLU A 62 9.00 -15.38 -4.98
CA GLU A 62 8.10 -14.23 -5.06
C GLU A 62 8.24 -13.34 -3.81
N THR A 63 8.32 -12.02 -4.02
CA THR A 63 8.47 -11.05 -2.94
C THR A 63 7.83 -9.70 -3.32
N PHE A 64 7.65 -8.84 -2.32
CA PHE A 64 7.17 -7.48 -2.48
C PHE A 64 7.99 -6.53 -1.62
N ALA A 65 8.00 -5.26 -1.98
CA ALA A 65 8.57 -4.19 -1.18
C ALA A 65 7.47 -3.22 -0.75
N VAL A 66 7.74 -2.50 0.34
CA VAL A 66 6.91 -1.38 0.78
C VAL A 66 7.83 -0.17 0.87
N ALA A 67 7.53 0.86 0.10
CA ALA A 67 8.19 2.16 0.23
C ALA A 67 7.30 3.07 1.09
N VAL A 68 7.93 3.80 2.01
CA VAL A 68 7.24 4.71 2.94
C VAL A 68 7.94 6.05 2.99
N GLU A 69 7.16 7.12 3.12
CA GLU A 69 7.67 8.44 3.49
C GLU A 69 7.77 8.54 5.02
N SER A 70 8.86 9.08 5.53
CA SER A 70 9.07 9.30 6.96
C SER A 70 8.90 10.78 7.31
N ASN A 71 8.17 11.07 8.39
CA ASN A 71 8.11 12.40 9.00
C ASN A 71 9.37 12.71 9.83
N ASN A 72 10.14 11.68 10.18
CA ASN A 72 11.34 11.79 11.02
C ASN A 72 12.59 12.05 10.17
N TRP A 73 12.49 12.86 9.12
CA TRP A 73 13.62 13.13 8.21
C TRP A 73 14.81 13.84 8.90
N GLN A 74 14.58 14.42 10.08
CA GLN A 74 15.62 15.04 10.91
C GLN A 74 16.27 14.07 11.91
N ASP A 75 15.72 12.86 12.08
CA ASP A 75 16.24 11.83 12.96
C ASP A 75 16.71 10.63 12.12
N PRO A 76 18.01 10.54 11.81
CA PRO A 76 18.55 9.53 10.89
C PRO A 76 18.73 8.13 11.51
N ALA A 77 18.12 7.86 12.67
CA ALA A 77 18.26 6.62 13.43
C ALA A 77 17.84 5.35 12.67
#